data_AF-A0A6I9PAY6-F1
#
_entry.id   AF-A0A6I9PAY6-F1
#
_cell.length_a   1.000
_cell.length_b   1.000
_cell.length_c   1.000
_cell.angle_alpha   90.00
_cell.angle_beta   90.00
_cell.angle_gamma   90.00
#
_symmetry.space_group_name_H-M   'P 1'
#
loop_
_entity.id
_entity.type
_entity.pdbx_description
1 polymer ?
#
loop_
_entity_poly.entity_id
_entity_poly.type
_entity_poly.pdbx_seq_one_letter_code
_entity_poly.pdbx_strand_id
1 'polypeptide(L)'
;MNTFLTCLPYCRFFSVAPGDYWIDPNQGCHRDSFKVFCNFTAEGDTCLYPAKKFQSVKLAAWKGEKSNTWYSKFRKGKQISYSGADEVPVHVVQLTFLQLLSATAKQTFTYHCLNSAAWLHAASFSHQHALRFRGADGEELTHENTHYISALYDGCQTRSGQERTLFEFDAPLSTTLPIIDVAVPDFGKGNQKFGFQVGPVCYNG
;
A
#
# COMPACT_ATOMS: atom_id res chain seq x y z
N MET A 1 18.09 -4.86 -24.66
CA MET A 1 18.38 -4.01 -23.49
C MET A 1 18.82 -4.92 -22.37
N ASN A 2 19.85 -4.57 -21.60
CA ASN A 2 20.20 -5.33 -20.39
C ASN A 2 19.27 -4.88 -19.26
N THR A 3 18.28 -5.71 -18.94
CA THR A 3 17.42 -5.55 -17.76
C THR A 3 18.00 -6.38 -16.62
N PHE A 4 17.87 -5.90 -15.39
CA PHE A 4 18.26 -6.65 -14.19
C PHE A 4 17.02 -7.19 -13.50
N LEU A 5 17.17 -8.19 -12.65
CA LEU A 5 16.05 -8.84 -11.97
C LEU A 5 15.33 -7.90 -11.00
N THR A 6 16.10 -7.06 -10.28
CA THR A 6 15.64 -6.07 -9.31
C THR A 6 16.57 -4.86 -9.32
N CYS A 7 16.35 -3.88 -8.44
CA CYS A 7 17.26 -2.75 -8.24
C CYS A 7 18.55 -3.14 -7.48
N LEU A 8 18.54 -4.21 -6.69
CA LEU A 8 19.67 -4.59 -5.83
C LEU A 8 21.01 -4.80 -6.58
N PRO A 9 21.06 -5.51 -7.73
CA PRO A 9 22.30 -5.67 -8.48
C PRO A 9 22.88 -4.33 -8.96
N TYR A 10 22.04 -3.36 -9.32
CA TYR A 10 22.52 -2.03 -9.68
C TYR A 10 23.23 -1.38 -8.51
N CYS A 11 22.66 -1.45 -7.30
CA CYS A 11 23.24 -0.87 -6.09
C CYS A 11 24.59 -1.49 -5.72
N ARG A 12 24.75 -2.81 -5.91
CA ARG A 12 25.97 -3.53 -5.50
C ARG A 12 27.14 -3.37 -6.47
N PHE A 13 26.87 -3.23 -7.76
CA PHE A 13 27.91 -3.22 -8.80
C PHE A 13 28.20 -1.84 -9.39
N PHE A 14 27.28 -0.88 -9.24
CA PHE A 14 27.39 0.43 -9.85
C PHE A 14 27.03 1.54 -8.84
N SER A 15 27.81 2.63 -8.81
CA SER A 15 27.41 3.83 -8.08
C SER A 15 26.42 4.63 -8.94
N VAL A 16 25.13 4.30 -8.81
CA VAL A 16 24.06 4.89 -9.61
C VAL A 16 23.19 5.81 -8.75
N ALA A 17 22.67 6.87 -9.34
CA ALA A 17 21.73 7.78 -8.69
C ALA A 17 20.33 7.14 -8.55
N PRO A 18 19.58 7.39 -7.47
CA PRO A 18 18.17 6.99 -7.38
C PRO A 18 17.37 7.54 -8.57
N GLY A 19 16.39 6.76 -9.04
CA GLY A 19 15.62 7.12 -10.22
C GLY A 19 14.86 5.95 -10.82
N ASP A 20 14.36 6.12 -12.04
CA ASP A 20 13.55 5.09 -12.70
C ASP A 20 14.39 4.16 -13.57
N TYR A 21 14.23 2.85 -13.38
CA TYR A 21 14.99 1.80 -14.10
C TYR A 21 14.06 0.70 -14.60
N TRP A 22 14.49 0.03 -15.68
CA TRP A 22 13.79 -1.15 -16.19
C TRP A 22 14.30 -2.40 -15.49
N ILE A 23 13.39 -3.21 -14.97
CA ILE A 23 13.69 -4.52 -14.39
C ILE A 23 12.88 -5.62 -15.07
N ASP A 24 13.38 -6.85 -14.97
CA ASP A 24 12.77 -8.05 -15.53
C ASP A 24 12.89 -9.26 -14.56
N PRO A 25 12.14 -9.26 -13.44
CA PRO A 25 12.15 -10.31 -12.42
C PRO A 25 11.90 -11.73 -12.93
N ASN A 26 10.95 -11.91 -13.85
CA ASN A 26 10.58 -13.23 -14.39
C ASN A 26 11.56 -13.76 -15.45
N GLN A 27 12.48 -12.91 -15.92
CA GLN A 27 13.40 -13.20 -17.03
C GLN A 27 12.65 -13.60 -18.32
N GLY A 28 13.38 -14.26 -19.23
CA GLY A 28 12.82 -14.75 -20.48
C GLY A 28 12.70 -13.62 -21.50
N CYS A 29 11.47 -13.31 -21.93
CA CYS A 29 11.25 -12.35 -23.00
C CYS A 29 11.23 -10.92 -22.45
N HIS A 30 12.36 -10.21 -22.50
CA HIS A 30 12.54 -8.83 -22.00
C HIS A 30 11.51 -7.76 -22.48
N ARG A 31 10.57 -8.09 -23.37
CA ARG A 31 9.50 -7.19 -23.84
C ARG A 31 8.43 -6.94 -22.78
N ASP A 32 8.33 -7.76 -21.76
CA ASP A 32 7.42 -7.59 -20.62
C ASP A 32 8.13 -7.01 -19.37
N SER A 33 9.38 -6.57 -19.52
CA SER A 33 10.05 -5.76 -18.50
C SER A 33 9.24 -4.51 -18.18
N PHE A 34 9.41 -3.98 -16.97
CA PHE A 34 8.66 -2.82 -16.50
C PHE A 34 9.56 -1.85 -15.76
N LYS A 35 9.13 -0.59 -15.70
CA LYS A 35 9.88 0.48 -15.05
C LYS A 35 9.52 0.59 -13.58
N VAL A 36 10.51 0.73 -12.71
CA VAL A 36 10.37 0.89 -11.25
C VAL A 36 11.21 2.07 -10.79
N PHE A 37 10.87 2.62 -9.63
CA PHE A 37 11.79 3.53 -8.95
C PHE A 37 12.78 2.72 -8.11
N CYS A 38 14.07 2.90 -8.35
CA CYS A 38 15.13 2.32 -7.53
C CYS A 38 15.66 3.34 -6.52
N ASN A 39 15.56 3.01 -5.24
CA ASN A 39 16.13 3.84 -4.17
C ASN A 39 17.49 3.28 -3.71
N PHE A 40 18.57 3.70 -4.36
CA PHE A 40 19.92 3.27 -3.99
C PHE A 40 20.45 3.87 -2.68
N THR A 41 19.77 4.88 -2.13
CA THR A 41 20.07 5.36 -0.77
C THR A 41 19.49 4.47 0.31
N ALA A 42 18.56 3.58 -0.04
CA ALA A 42 17.94 2.60 0.82
C ALA A 42 18.32 1.17 0.38
N GLU A 43 19.62 0.93 0.18
CA GLU A 43 20.19 -0.39 -0.17
C GLU A 43 19.66 -0.99 -1.48
N GLY A 44 19.02 -0.20 -2.34
CA GLY A 44 18.50 -0.65 -3.61
C GLY A 44 17.05 -1.13 -3.55
N ASP A 45 16.19 -0.49 -2.74
CA ASP A 45 14.75 -0.76 -2.76
C ASP A 45 14.21 -0.68 -4.20
N THR A 46 13.34 -1.62 -4.53
CA THR A 46 12.59 -1.68 -5.78
C THR A 46 11.14 -1.25 -5.53
N CYS A 47 10.77 -0.04 -5.94
CA CYS A 47 9.48 0.56 -5.61
C CYS A 47 8.49 0.57 -6.78
N LEU A 48 7.25 0.17 -6.47
CA LEU A 48 6.08 0.21 -7.34
C LEU A 48 5.04 1.19 -6.81
N TYR A 49 4.33 1.84 -7.72
CA TYR A 49 3.30 2.81 -7.35
C TYR A 49 1.91 2.20 -7.50
N PRO A 50 0.93 2.59 -6.67
CA PRO A 50 -0.44 2.24 -6.94
C PRO A 50 -0.89 2.92 -8.23
N ALA A 51 -1.73 2.23 -9.00
CA ALA A 51 -2.31 2.77 -10.23
C ALA A 51 -3.02 4.09 -9.92
N LYS A 52 -2.98 5.05 -10.86
CA LYS A 52 -3.41 6.45 -10.68
C LYS A 52 -4.76 6.64 -9.96
N LYS A 53 -5.73 5.76 -10.25
CA LYS A 53 -7.08 5.79 -9.65
C LYS A 53 -7.10 5.44 -8.14
N PHE A 54 -6.06 4.79 -7.63
CA PHE A 54 -5.92 4.38 -6.23
C PHE A 54 -4.93 5.24 -5.44
N GLN A 55 -4.14 6.08 -6.12
CA GLN A 55 -3.25 7.05 -5.45
C GLN A 55 -4.04 8.01 -4.55
N SER A 56 -5.26 8.37 -4.94
CA SER A 56 -6.14 9.17 -4.09
C SER A 56 -7.62 8.85 -4.32
N VAL A 57 -8.21 8.19 -3.33
CA VAL A 57 -9.66 8.01 -3.20
C VAL A 57 -10.22 9.17 -2.39
N LYS A 58 -11.10 9.95 -3.00
CA LYS A 58 -11.63 11.19 -2.42
C LYS A 58 -12.45 10.94 -1.15
N LEU A 59 -12.37 11.89 -0.22
CA LEU A 59 -13.18 11.93 0.99
C LEU A 59 -14.68 11.96 0.63
N ALA A 60 -15.41 10.89 0.97
CA ALA A 60 -16.82 10.73 0.64
C ALA A 60 -17.59 10.04 1.77
N ALA A 61 -18.92 10.21 1.77
CA ALA A 61 -19.79 9.60 2.78
C ALA A 61 -20.14 8.12 2.49
N TRP A 62 -19.80 7.60 1.30
CA TRP A 62 -20.07 6.23 0.86
C TRP A 62 -21.51 5.76 1.12
N LYS A 63 -22.48 6.62 0.75
CA LYS A 63 -23.92 6.37 0.97
C LYS A 63 -24.37 5.08 0.30
N GLY A 64 -25.00 4.19 1.07
CA GLY A 64 -25.52 2.91 0.59
C GLY A 64 -24.50 1.77 0.57
N GLU A 65 -23.24 2.04 0.93
CA GLU A 65 -22.24 0.99 1.15
C GLU A 65 -22.31 0.47 2.59
N LYS A 66 -21.91 -0.79 2.78
CA LYS A 66 -21.95 -1.46 4.09
C LYS A 66 -20.63 -1.24 4.83
N SER A 67 -20.68 -0.78 6.08
CA SER A 67 -19.48 -0.68 6.91
C SER A 67 -18.87 -2.04 7.23
N ASN A 68 -17.60 -2.03 7.63
CA ASN A 68 -16.83 -3.23 7.94
C ASN A 68 -16.77 -4.25 6.78
N THR A 69 -16.96 -3.77 5.55
CA THR A 69 -16.86 -4.55 4.31
C THR A 69 -15.68 -4.02 3.51
N TRP A 70 -15.01 -4.90 2.77
CA TRP A 70 -13.90 -4.55 1.88
C TRP A 70 -14.28 -3.49 0.85
N TYR A 71 -13.42 -2.49 0.67
CA TYR A 71 -13.60 -1.43 -0.32
C TYR A 71 -13.86 -2.00 -1.71
N SER A 72 -13.18 -3.08 -2.11
CA SER A 72 -13.41 -3.72 -3.41
C SER A 72 -14.83 -4.24 -3.65
N LYS A 73 -15.65 -4.41 -2.60
CA LYS A 73 -17.05 -4.83 -2.69
C LYS A 73 -18.02 -3.67 -2.81
N PHE A 74 -17.55 -2.43 -2.70
CA PHE A 74 -18.40 -1.25 -2.85
C PHE A 74 -18.79 -1.06 -4.31
N ARG A 75 -19.91 -0.39 -4.59
CA ARG A 75 -20.39 -0.18 -5.97
C ARG A 75 -19.36 0.51 -6.86
N LYS A 76 -18.59 1.44 -6.28
CA LYS A 76 -17.51 2.18 -6.97
C LYS A 76 -16.11 1.74 -6.55
N GLY A 77 -16.02 0.74 -5.69
CA GLY A 77 -14.74 0.24 -5.19
C GLY A 77 -14.14 -0.83 -6.09
N LYS A 78 -12.83 -1.00 -5.99
CA LYS A 78 -12.04 -2.01 -6.71
C LYS A 78 -10.83 -2.40 -5.86
N GLN A 79 -10.34 -3.63 -6.03
CA GLN A 79 -9.04 -4.01 -5.44
C GLN A 79 -7.94 -3.08 -5.96
N ILE A 80 -7.04 -2.69 -5.06
CA ILE A 80 -5.91 -1.83 -5.35
C ILE A 80 -4.96 -2.60 -6.28
N SER A 81 -4.53 -1.94 -7.35
CA SER A 81 -3.59 -2.48 -8.33
C SER A 81 -2.37 -1.57 -8.44
N TYR A 82 -1.25 -2.12 -8.89
CA TYR A 82 0.03 -1.45 -8.97
C TYR A 82 0.51 -1.31 -10.41
N SER A 83 1.27 -0.26 -10.63
CA SER A 83 1.86 0.12 -11.91
C SER A 83 3.35 0.40 -11.71
N GLY A 84 4.10 0.29 -12.80
CA GLY A 84 5.46 0.80 -12.88
C GLY A 84 5.52 2.32 -12.75
N ALA A 85 6.73 2.86 -12.71
CA ALA A 85 7.00 4.30 -12.63
C ALA A 85 6.46 5.09 -13.84
N ASP A 86 6.20 4.41 -14.96
CA ASP A 86 5.58 4.96 -16.17
C ASP A 86 4.05 4.79 -16.23
N GLU A 87 3.42 4.47 -15.10
CA GLU A 87 1.97 4.21 -14.94
C GLU A 87 1.46 2.95 -15.67
N VAL A 88 2.33 2.14 -16.27
CA VAL A 88 1.95 0.88 -16.92
C VAL A 88 1.63 -0.19 -15.88
N PRO A 89 0.45 -0.86 -15.94
CA PRO A 89 0.12 -1.93 -14.99
C PRO A 89 1.17 -3.05 -14.98
N VAL A 90 1.62 -3.45 -13.79
CA VAL A 90 2.57 -4.57 -13.66
C VAL A 90 1.79 -5.88 -13.79
N HIS A 91 2.28 -6.77 -14.65
CA HIS A 91 1.69 -8.09 -14.82
C HIS A 91 1.86 -8.93 -13.54
N VAL A 92 0.87 -9.76 -13.21
CA VAL A 92 0.88 -10.55 -11.96
C VAL A 92 2.12 -11.44 -11.84
N VAL A 93 2.56 -12.06 -12.94
CA VAL A 93 3.77 -12.89 -12.97
C VAL A 93 5.00 -12.08 -12.58
N GLN A 94 5.15 -10.87 -13.13
CA GLN A 94 6.28 -10.00 -12.83
C GLN A 94 6.30 -9.60 -11.34
N LEU A 95 5.13 -9.25 -10.79
CA LEU A 95 5.00 -8.93 -9.37
C LEU A 95 5.33 -10.14 -8.47
N THR A 96 4.86 -11.33 -8.82
CA THR A 96 5.15 -12.56 -8.06
C THR A 96 6.65 -12.86 -8.04
N PHE A 97 7.35 -12.75 -9.17
CA PHE A 97 8.80 -12.94 -9.18
C PHE A 97 9.54 -11.86 -8.38
N LEU A 98 9.10 -10.59 -8.45
CA LEU A 98 9.67 -9.53 -7.61
C LEU A 98 9.52 -9.84 -6.11
N GLN A 99 8.34 -10.31 -5.69
CA GLN A 99 8.12 -10.75 -4.30
C GLN A 99 9.06 -11.91 -3.94
N LEU A 100 9.14 -12.96 -4.75
CA LEU A 100 9.99 -14.13 -4.49
C LEU A 100 11.49 -13.81 -4.43
N LEU A 101 11.92 -12.79 -5.18
CA LEU A 101 13.33 -12.34 -5.22
C LEU A 101 13.66 -11.31 -4.14
N SER A 102 12.70 -10.96 -3.28
CA SER A 102 12.86 -9.97 -2.21
C SER A 102 12.60 -10.62 -0.84
N ALA A 103 13.26 -10.13 0.21
CA ALA A 103 13.09 -10.62 1.57
C ALA A 103 11.94 -9.89 2.29
N THR A 104 11.96 -8.56 2.26
CA THR A 104 11.04 -7.69 2.99
C THR A 104 10.31 -6.74 2.04
N ALA A 105 9.26 -6.11 2.56
CA ALA A 105 8.57 -5.05 1.83
C ALA A 105 8.07 -3.97 2.78
N LYS A 106 8.13 -2.72 2.31
CA LYS A 106 7.61 -1.54 3.01
C LYS A 106 6.53 -0.85 2.20
N GLN A 107 5.51 -0.34 2.86
CA GLN A 107 4.47 0.44 2.21
C GLN A 107 3.86 1.46 3.16
N THR A 108 3.38 2.58 2.62
CA THR A 108 2.60 3.55 3.39
C THR A 108 1.14 3.60 2.94
N PHE A 109 0.25 3.95 3.87
CA PHE A 109 -1.17 4.18 3.59
C PHE A 109 -1.66 5.36 4.42
N THR A 110 -2.29 6.34 3.78
CA THR A 110 -2.89 7.48 4.49
C THR A 110 -4.40 7.39 4.43
N TYR A 111 -5.04 7.27 5.58
CA TYR A 111 -6.48 7.37 5.72
C TYR A 111 -6.87 8.82 5.98
N HIS A 112 -7.85 9.33 5.23
CA HIS A 112 -8.43 10.66 5.43
C HIS A 112 -9.81 10.51 6.02
N CYS A 113 -10.09 11.17 7.14
CA CYS A 113 -11.32 11.00 7.92
C CYS A 113 -12.07 12.31 8.09
N LEU A 114 -13.39 12.23 8.20
CA LEU A 114 -14.25 13.24 8.80
C LEU A 114 -15.15 12.55 9.83
N ASN A 115 -15.01 12.92 11.11
CA ASN A 115 -15.76 12.33 12.23
C ASN A 115 -15.68 10.78 12.31
N SER A 116 -14.53 10.22 11.91
CA SER A 116 -14.32 8.76 11.78
C SER A 116 -12.98 8.38 12.39
N ALA A 117 -12.94 7.31 13.20
CA ALA A 117 -11.71 6.78 13.76
C ALA A 117 -11.04 5.78 12.79
N ALA A 118 -9.70 5.73 12.82
CA ALA A 118 -8.90 4.92 11.88
C ALA A 118 -8.05 3.85 12.57
N TRP A 119 -7.56 4.12 13.79
CA TRP A 119 -6.73 3.20 14.53
C TRP A 119 -7.13 3.12 15.99
N LEU A 120 -6.72 4.07 16.82
CA LEU A 120 -7.19 4.19 18.19
C LEU A 120 -8.47 5.03 18.21
N HIS A 121 -9.45 4.66 19.03
CA HIS A 121 -10.54 5.56 19.40
C HIS A 121 -10.29 6.09 20.81
N ALA A 122 -9.87 7.35 20.91
CA ALA A 122 -9.37 7.94 22.15
C ALA A 122 -10.42 7.97 23.27
N ALA A 123 -11.70 8.20 22.94
CA ALA A 123 -12.76 8.28 23.95
C ALA A 123 -13.04 6.94 24.66
N SER A 124 -12.83 5.81 23.98
CA SER A 124 -13.05 4.46 24.54
C SER A 124 -11.76 3.69 24.77
N PHE A 125 -10.59 4.26 24.46
CA PHE A 125 -9.29 3.60 24.47
C PHE A 125 -9.31 2.21 23.81
N SER A 126 -9.93 2.10 22.63
CA SER A 126 -10.12 0.82 21.96
C SER A 126 -9.85 0.88 20.45
N HIS A 127 -9.55 -0.28 19.87
CA HIS A 127 -9.31 -0.48 18.44
C HIS A 127 -10.51 -1.07 17.69
N GLN A 128 -11.70 -1.02 18.29
CA GLN A 128 -12.94 -1.55 17.67
C GLN A 128 -13.30 -0.88 16.32
N HIS A 129 -12.75 0.30 16.07
CA HIS A 129 -12.93 1.07 14.83
C HIS A 129 -11.68 1.06 13.93
N ALA A 130 -10.65 0.30 14.30
CA ALA A 130 -9.41 0.25 13.55
C ALA A 130 -9.64 -0.30 12.13
N LEU A 131 -8.97 0.31 11.16
CA LEU A 131 -8.95 -0.18 9.79
C LEU A 131 -8.41 -1.61 9.74
N ARG A 132 -8.92 -2.37 8.77
CA ARG A 132 -8.42 -3.70 8.43
C ARG A 132 -7.92 -3.64 7.00
N PHE A 133 -6.77 -4.24 6.75
CA PHE A 133 -6.13 -4.24 5.45
C PHE A 133 -6.04 -5.66 4.93
N ARG A 134 -5.91 -5.82 3.62
CA ARG A 134 -5.63 -7.12 3.02
C ARG A 134 -4.31 -7.09 2.28
N GLY A 135 -3.42 -8.01 2.64
CA GLY A 135 -2.13 -8.23 1.98
C GLY A 135 -2.28 -9.01 0.68
N ALA A 136 -1.19 -9.08 -0.09
CA ALA A 136 -1.16 -9.76 -1.38
C ALA A 136 -1.16 -11.30 -1.26
N ASP A 137 -0.65 -11.83 -0.14
CA ASP A 137 -0.78 -13.23 0.27
C ASP A 137 -2.22 -13.61 0.66
N GLY A 138 -3.11 -12.62 0.78
CA GLY A 138 -4.51 -12.79 1.10
C GLY A 138 -4.83 -12.66 2.59
N GLU A 139 -3.82 -12.52 3.44
CA GLU A 139 -3.94 -12.35 4.88
C GLU A 139 -4.61 -11.01 5.24
N GLU A 140 -5.36 -11.04 6.33
CA GLU A 140 -5.98 -9.84 6.89
C GLU A 140 -5.04 -9.24 7.94
N LEU A 141 -4.66 -7.97 7.73
CA LEU A 141 -3.78 -7.23 8.61
C LEU A 141 -4.59 -6.24 9.44
N THR A 142 -4.48 -6.33 10.76
CA THR A 142 -5.29 -5.57 11.72
C THR A 142 -4.41 -4.94 12.81
N HIS A 143 -5.03 -4.28 13.80
CA HIS A 143 -4.32 -3.76 14.98
C HIS A 143 -3.62 -4.84 15.81
N GLU A 144 -3.94 -6.12 15.66
CA GLU A 144 -3.22 -7.22 16.33
C GLU A 144 -1.83 -7.42 15.73
N ASN A 145 -1.59 -6.89 14.53
CA ASN A 145 -0.36 -7.01 13.78
C ASN A 145 0.60 -5.81 13.98
N THR A 146 0.57 -5.18 15.15
CA THR A 146 1.39 -3.99 15.48
C THR A 146 2.90 -4.17 15.29
N HIS A 147 3.40 -5.40 15.27
CA HIS A 147 4.81 -5.72 15.04
C HIS A 147 5.29 -5.31 13.63
N TYR A 148 4.39 -5.18 12.65
CA TYR A 148 4.71 -4.69 11.31
C TYR A 148 3.79 -3.56 10.82
N ILE A 149 2.83 -3.08 11.63
CA ILE A 149 1.98 -1.93 11.30
C ILE A 149 2.14 -0.85 12.36
N SER A 150 2.61 0.32 11.92
CA SER A 150 2.76 1.50 12.77
C SER A 150 1.84 2.63 12.30
N ALA A 151 1.04 3.17 13.21
CA ALA A 151 0.36 4.45 12.99
C ALA A 151 1.34 5.59 13.31
N LEU A 152 2.14 5.99 12.31
CA LEU A 152 3.15 7.06 12.45
C LEU A 152 2.53 8.40 12.88
N TYR A 153 1.26 8.60 12.55
CA TYR A 153 0.46 9.73 12.98
C TYR A 153 -1.02 9.35 13.00
N ASP A 154 -1.74 9.63 14.09
CA ASP A 154 -3.18 9.31 14.23
C ASP A 154 -4.00 10.54 14.66
N GLY A 155 -4.34 11.39 13.70
CA GLY A 155 -5.24 12.54 13.91
C GLY A 155 -6.71 12.14 14.01
N CYS A 156 -7.09 10.99 13.44
CA CYS A 156 -8.48 10.52 13.41
C CYS A 156 -8.97 9.95 14.76
N GLN A 157 -8.09 9.78 15.75
CA GLN A 157 -8.41 9.14 17.03
C GLN A 157 -9.53 9.83 17.84
N THR A 158 -9.74 11.12 17.62
CA THR A 158 -10.76 11.91 18.32
C THR A 158 -12.15 11.78 17.69
N ARG A 159 -12.24 11.17 16.49
CA ARG A 159 -13.49 11.01 15.74
C ARG A 159 -14.25 12.34 15.56
N SER A 160 -13.51 13.46 15.43
CA SER A 160 -14.06 14.82 15.35
C SER A 160 -13.33 15.63 14.30
N GLY A 161 -14.09 16.34 13.45
CA GLY A 161 -13.53 17.16 12.39
C GLY A 161 -12.86 16.33 11.29
N GLN A 162 -12.18 17.03 10.38
CA GLN A 162 -11.44 16.41 9.30
C GLN A 162 -9.98 16.24 9.69
N GLU A 163 -9.45 15.02 9.55
CA GLU A 163 -8.05 14.73 9.84
C GLU A 163 -7.52 13.55 9.00
N ARG A 164 -6.32 13.04 9.31
CA ARG A 164 -5.72 11.86 8.71
C ARG A 164 -5.03 10.94 9.72
N THR A 165 -4.85 9.70 9.31
CA THR A 165 -3.98 8.72 9.97
C THR A 165 -3.00 8.16 8.94
N LEU A 166 -1.71 8.24 9.23
CA LEU A 166 -0.62 7.73 8.40
C LEU A 166 -0.14 6.41 8.96
N PHE A 167 -0.27 5.35 8.15
CA PHE A 167 0.24 4.02 8.44
C PHE A 167 1.53 3.75 7.66
N GLU A 168 2.45 3.08 8.33
CA GLU A 168 3.59 2.40 7.73
C GLU A 168 3.46 0.90 7.98
N PHE A 169 3.67 0.12 6.93
CA PHE A 169 3.77 -1.32 6.94
C PHE A 169 5.24 -1.67 6.71
N ASP A 170 5.87 -2.36 7.67
CA ASP A 170 7.23 -2.88 7.56
C ASP A 170 7.17 -4.41 7.64
N ALA A 171 6.80 -5.05 6.53
CA ALA A 171 6.50 -6.47 6.49
C ALA A 171 7.79 -7.30 6.41
N PRO A 172 7.99 -8.27 7.33
CA PRO A 172 9.17 -9.13 7.35
C PRO A 172 9.20 -10.14 6.19
N LEU A 173 8.05 -10.35 5.52
CA LEU A 173 7.92 -11.18 4.34
C LEU A 173 7.40 -10.32 3.18
N SER A 174 8.16 -10.26 2.09
CA SER A 174 7.81 -9.55 0.87
C SER A 174 6.45 -9.97 0.30
N THR A 175 6.05 -11.23 0.46
CA THR A 175 4.78 -11.77 -0.05
C THR A 175 3.54 -11.17 0.62
N THR A 176 3.67 -10.59 1.81
CA THR A 176 2.56 -9.95 2.52
C THR A 176 2.10 -8.66 1.85
N LEU A 177 3.01 -7.93 1.19
CA LEU A 177 2.70 -6.70 0.48
C LEU A 177 2.73 -6.90 -1.04
N PRO A 178 1.94 -6.11 -1.82
CA PRO A 178 1.27 -4.88 -1.40
C PRO A 178 -0.07 -5.04 -0.69
N ILE A 179 -0.56 -3.94 -0.12
CA ILE A 179 -1.96 -3.80 0.30
C ILE A 179 -2.89 -3.81 -0.93
N ILE A 180 -3.78 -4.79 -1.00
CA ILE A 180 -4.73 -4.96 -2.12
C ILE A 180 -6.15 -4.51 -1.79
N ASP A 181 -6.48 -4.32 -0.50
CA ASP A 181 -7.80 -3.88 -0.06
C ASP A 181 -7.77 -3.24 1.33
N VAL A 182 -8.84 -2.50 1.66
CA VAL A 182 -9.05 -1.87 2.97
C VAL A 182 -10.52 -2.01 3.36
N ALA A 183 -10.78 -2.36 4.61
CA ALA A 183 -12.11 -2.33 5.21
C ALA A 183 -12.17 -1.26 6.29
N VAL A 184 -13.19 -0.41 6.21
CA VAL A 184 -13.39 0.72 7.12
C VAL A 184 -14.58 0.42 8.04
N PRO A 185 -14.37 0.22 9.36
CA PRO A 185 -15.49 -0.07 10.27
C PRO A 185 -16.33 1.16 10.63
N ASP A 186 -15.71 2.32 10.81
CA ASP A 186 -16.38 3.52 11.37
C ASP A 186 -16.80 4.54 10.31
N PHE A 187 -17.79 4.18 9.49
CA PHE A 187 -18.47 5.12 8.59
C PHE A 187 -19.97 4.79 8.47
N GLY A 188 -20.72 5.71 7.85
CA GLY A 188 -22.14 5.54 7.52
C GLY A 188 -23.11 6.08 8.58
N LYS A 189 -22.61 6.57 9.73
CA LYS A 189 -23.42 7.25 10.76
C LYS A 189 -23.14 8.76 10.75
N GLY A 190 -24.16 9.59 10.89
CA GLY A 190 -24.00 11.05 10.96
C GLY A 190 -23.28 11.65 9.75
N ASN A 191 -22.47 12.69 9.96
CA ASN A 191 -21.64 13.33 8.92
C ASN A 191 -20.25 12.67 8.81
N GLN A 192 -20.22 11.34 8.76
CA GLN A 192 -19.00 10.58 8.56
C GLN A 192 -18.59 10.52 7.11
N LYS A 193 -17.30 10.74 6.84
CA LYS A 193 -16.71 10.54 5.52
C LYS A 193 -15.33 9.93 5.65
N PHE A 194 -14.94 9.19 4.63
CA PHE A 194 -13.57 8.71 4.52
C PHE A 194 -13.07 8.75 3.07
N GLY A 195 -11.76 8.84 2.94
CA GLY A 195 -10.99 8.68 1.72
C GLY A 195 -9.63 8.12 2.09
N PHE A 196 -8.79 7.81 1.11
CA PHE A 196 -7.46 7.32 1.40
C PHE A 196 -6.50 7.56 0.24
N GLN A 197 -5.21 7.51 0.56
CA GLN A 197 -4.12 7.54 -0.40
C GLN A 197 -3.25 6.32 -0.14
N VAL A 198 -3.01 5.55 -1.19
CA VAL A 198 -2.10 4.40 -1.15
C VAL A 198 -0.72 4.92 -1.54
N GLY A 199 0.29 4.63 -0.72
CA GLY A 199 1.69 4.92 -1.02
C GLY A 199 2.34 3.83 -1.86
N PRO A 200 3.57 4.07 -2.35
CA PRO A 200 4.34 3.06 -3.06
C PRO A 200 4.63 1.86 -2.14
N VAL A 201 4.70 0.67 -2.75
CA VAL A 201 5.28 -0.52 -2.11
C VAL A 201 6.72 -0.64 -2.56
N CYS A 202 7.65 -0.84 -1.64
CA CYS A 202 9.08 -0.95 -1.90
C CYS A 202 9.58 -2.30 -1.39
N TYR A 203 10.26 -3.04 -2.25
CA TYR A 203 10.80 -4.36 -1.97
C TYR A 203 12.31 -4.32 -1.78
N ASN A 204 12.82 -5.06 -0.79
CA ASN A 204 14.25 -5.15 -0.46
C ASN A 204 14.63 -6.59 -0.08
N GLY A 205 15.91 -6.95 -0.18
CA GLY A 205 16.45 -8.29 0.10
C GLY A 205 17.87 -8.48 -0.39
#